data_AF-A0A8T5BWF0-F1
#
_entry.id   AF-A0A8T5BWF0-F1
#
_cell.length_a   1.000
_cell.length_b   1.000
_cell.length_c   1.000
_cell.angle_alpha   90.00
_cell.angle_beta   90.00
_cell.angle_gamma   90.00
#
_symmetry.space_group_name_H-M   'P 1'
#
loop_
_entity.id
_entity.type
_entity.pdbx_description
1 polymer ?
#
loop_
_entity_poly.entity_id
_entity_poly.type
_entity_poly.pdbx_seq_one_letter_code
_entity_poly.pdbx_strand_id
1 'polypeptide(L)'
;MNLSKYYACLALLEDETNKLYEELINQCKEDSVKLILLNILYETIKHKEVLIFISKLRGAVYPPVIDECVKEAGYLLKDSLEFIRKLKAQVKEDSLLNILKRLIEFEEGVSEEYLIKIHGEASKFMEDDPIVKKILNYIAKDEERYVKLLKSACRILSKKA
;
A
#
# COMPACT_ATOMS: atom_id res chain seq x y z
N MET A 1 1.28 -22.04 0.65
CA MET A 1 1.49 -20.68 0.15
C MET A 1 2.84 -20.61 -0.54
N ASN A 2 2.90 -20.11 -1.76
CA ASN A 2 4.12 -19.90 -2.52
C ASN A 2 4.60 -18.45 -2.29
N LEU A 3 5.73 -18.29 -1.58
CA LEU A 3 6.27 -16.99 -1.20
C LEU A 3 6.62 -16.11 -2.41
N SER A 4 7.09 -16.68 -3.52
CA SER A 4 7.43 -15.87 -4.69
C SER A 4 6.20 -15.22 -5.30
N LYS A 5 5.11 -15.99 -5.44
CA LYS A 5 3.81 -15.47 -5.89
C LYS A 5 3.22 -14.49 -4.89
N TYR A 6 3.34 -14.80 -3.61
CA TYR A 6 2.89 -13.92 -2.54
C TYR A 6 3.51 -12.52 -2.64
N TYR A 7 4.83 -12.42 -2.78
CA TYR A 7 5.52 -11.13 -2.96
C TYR A 7 5.11 -10.41 -4.26
N ALA A 8 4.89 -11.15 -5.34
CA ALA A 8 4.39 -10.55 -6.58
C ALA A 8 2.99 -9.94 -6.39
N CYS A 9 2.15 -10.56 -5.56
CA CYS A 9 0.81 -10.07 -5.23
C CYS A 9 0.83 -8.84 -4.32
N LEU A 10 1.77 -8.78 -3.38
CA LEU A 10 1.99 -7.55 -2.59
C LEU A 10 2.48 -6.41 -3.48
N ALA A 11 3.41 -6.68 -4.39
CA ALA A 11 3.87 -5.70 -5.36
C ALA A 11 2.73 -5.15 -6.24
N LEU A 12 1.75 -5.99 -6.61
CA LEU A 12 0.58 -5.56 -7.37
C LEU A 12 -0.28 -4.57 -6.57
N LEU A 13 -0.44 -4.80 -5.26
CA LEU A 13 -1.18 -3.89 -4.39
C LEU A 13 -0.47 -2.55 -4.25
N GLU A 14 0.85 -2.57 -4.01
CA GLU A 14 1.68 -1.35 -4.03
C GLU A 14 1.56 -0.59 -5.35
N ASP A 15 1.52 -1.29 -6.49
CA ASP A 15 1.35 -0.67 -7.81
C ASP A 15 -0.01 0.03 -7.98
N GLU A 16 -1.10 -0.56 -7.48
CA GLU A 16 -2.41 0.11 -7.48
C GLU A 16 -2.47 1.28 -6.49
N THR A 17 -1.83 1.15 -5.33
CA THR A 17 -1.72 2.22 -4.33
C THR A 17 -0.91 3.40 -4.88
N ASN A 18 0.18 3.14 -5.62
CA ASN A 18 0.95 4.18 -6.31
C ASN A 18 0.06 4.99 -7.28
N LYS A 19 -0.73 4.30 -8.11
CA LYS A 19 -1.65 4.96 -9.06
C LYS A 19 -2.71 5.79 -8.35
N LEU A 20 -3.18 5.36 -7.18
CA LEU A 20 -4.08 6.17 -6.35
C LEU A 20 -3.38 7.46 -5.90
N TYR A 21 -2.16 7.37 -5.36
CA TYR A 21 -1.41 8.55 -4.91
C TYR A 21 -1.10 9.53 -6.04
N GLU A 22 -0.74 9.04 -7.22
CA GLU A 22 -0.57 9.90 -8.41
C GLU A 22 -1.82 10.73 -8.70
N GLU A 23 -3.00 10.11 -8.67
CA GLU A 23 -4.26 10.84 -8.90
C GLU A 23 -4.55 11.83 -7.76
N LEU A 24 -4.30 11.47 -6.50
CA LEU A 24 -4.47 12.37 -5.35
C LEU A 24 -3.56 13.61 -5.47
N ILE A 25 -2.31 13.42 -5.88
CA ILE A 25 -1.33 14.49 -6.08
C ILE A 25 -1.77 15.43 -7.22
N ASN A 26 -2.36 14.87 -8.28
CA ASN A 26 -2.87 15.64 -9.41
C ASN A 26 -4.08 16.51 -9.02
N GLN A 27 -4.95 16.03 -8.14
CA GLN A 27 -6.09 16.81 -7.62
C GLN A 27 -5.73 17.75 -6.47
N CYS A 28 -4.58 17.54 -5.81
CA CYS A 28 -4.19 18.31 -4.64
C CYS A 28 -3.65 19.70 -5.00
N LYS A 29 -4.34 20.74 -4.53
CA LYS A 29 -3.92 22.15 -4.66
C LYS A 29 -3.10 22.67 -3.49
N GLU A 30 -3.06 21.92 -2.38
CA GLU A 30 -2.40 22.34 -1.16
C GLU A 30 -0.95 21.84 -1.13
N ASP A 31 0.03 22.72 -1.32
CA ASP A 31 1.44 22.33 -1.49
C ASP A 31 1.99 21.46 -0.34
N SER A 32 1.62 21.77 0.90
CA SER A 32 2.05 20.99 2.06
C SER A 32 1.46 19.57 2.05
N VAL A 33 0.21 19.43 1.62
CA VAL A 33 -0.43 18.11 1.47
C VAL A 33 0.16 17.37 0.29
N LYS A 34 0.39 18.07 -0.83
CA LYS A 34 1.02 17.51 -2.02
C LYS A 34 2.43 16.96 -1.72
N LEU A 35 3.22 17.68 -0.92
CA LEU A 35 4.52 17.21 -0.45
C LEU A 35 4.41 15.92 0.37
N ILE A 36 3.43 15.84 1.27
CA ILE A 36 3.16 14.62 2.05
C ILE A 36 2.81 13.45 1.12
N LEU A 37 1.90 13.66 0.18
CA LEU A 37 1.45 12.62 -0.76
C LEU A 37 2.60 12.17 -1.68
N LEU A 38 3.43 13.10 -2.16
CA LEU A 38 4.64 12.78 -2.94
C LEU A 38 5.62 11.93 -2.14
N ASN A 39 5.85 12.28 -0.87
CA ASN A 39 6.72 11.49 0.00
C ASN A 39 6.21 10.06 0.14
N ILE A 40 4.91 9.87 0.34
CA ILE A 40 4.33 8.52 0.44
C ILE A 40 4.44 7.78 -0.90
N LEU A 41 4.09 8.43 -2.01
CA LEU A 41 4.21 7.84 -3.35
C LEU A 41 5.61 7.28 -3.62
N TYR A 42 6.67 8.04 -3.35
CA TYR A 42 8.03 7.55 -3.59
C TYR A 42 8.39 6.31 -2.78
N GLU A 43 7.90 6.23 -1.55
CA GLU A 43 8.15 5.09 -0.68
C GLU A 43 7.33 3.86 -1.11
N THR A 44 6.06 4.04 -1.51
CA THR A 44 5.22 2.99 -2.12
C THR A 44 5.80 2.48 -3.45
N ILE A 45 6.43 3.33 -4.26
CA ILE A 45 7.18 2.91 -5.47
C ILE A 45 8.38 2.05 -5.07
N LYS A 46 9.15 2.48 -4.07
CA LYS A 46 10.29 1.71 -3.53
C LYS A 46 9.82 0.34 -3.05
N HIS A 47 8.70 0.26 -2.32
CA HIS A 47 8.12 -1.00 -1.83
C HIS A 47 7.78 -1.95 -2.98
N LYS A 48 7.07 -1.45 -3.99
CA LYS A 48 6.74 -2.20 -5.21
C LYS A 48 8.00 -2.80 -5.84
N GLU A 49 9.01 -1.99 -6.15
CA GLU A 49 10.21 -2.45 -6.86
C GLU A 49 10.97 -3.51 -6.06
N VAL A 50 11.07 -3.32 -4.75
CA VAL A 50 11.69 -4.29 -3.82
C VAL A 50 10.92 -5.61 -3.81
N LEU A 51 9.59 -5.58 -3.71
CA LEU A 51 8.76 -6.78 -3.70
C LEU A 51 8.79 -7.52 -5.05
N ILE A 52 8.80 -6.78 -6.17
CA ILE A 52 9.02 -7.34 -7.51
C ILE A 52 10.37 -8.06 -7.54
N PHE A 53 11.43 -7.42 -7.07
CA PHE A 53 12.77 -8.01 -7.07
C PHE A 53 12.82 -9.31 -6.23
N ILE A 54 12.29 -9.28 -5.01
CA ILE A 54 12.22 -10.46 -4.12
C ILE A 54 11.43 -11.61 -4.78
N SER A 55 10.32 -11.30 -5.47
CA SER A 55 9.51 -12.29 -6.18
C SER A 55 10.27 -12.93 -7.34
N LYS A 56 10.99 -12.13 -8.13
CA LYS A 56 11.80 -12.58 -9.28
C LYS A 56 12.98 -13.43 -8.86
N LEU A 57 13.65 -13.10 -7.75
CA LEU A 57 14.73 -13.93 -7.18
C LEU A 57 14.25 -15.36 -6.88
N ARG A 58 12.95 -15.54 -6.64
CA ARG A 58 12.31 -16.83 -6.32
C ARG A 58 11.48 -17.38 -7.50
N GLY A 59 11.72 -16.88 -8.72
CA GLY A 59 11.17 -17.42 -9.95
C GLY A 59 9.71 -17.05 -10.26
N ALA A 60 9.12 -16.06 -9.58
CA ALA A 60 7.79 -15.57 -9.94
C ALA A 60 7.84 -14.61 -11.14
N VAL A 61 6.72 -14.55 -11.86
CA VAL A 61 6.48 -13.58 -12.94
C VAL A 61 5.65 -12.42 -12.40
N TYR A 62 5.92 -11.22 -12.90
CA TYR A 62 5.15 -10.00 -12.60
C TYR A 62 4.66 -9.34 -13.90
N PRO A 63 3.40 -8.85 -13.97
CA PRO A 63 2.39 -8.88 -12.90
C PRO A 63 1.79 -10.30 -12.69
N PRO A 64 1.39 -10.65 -11.46
CA PRO A 64 0.73 -11.93 -11.19
C PRO A 64 -0.72 -11.92 -11.70
N VAL A 65 -1.29 -13.11 -11.89
CA VAL A 65 -2.73 -13.27 -12.16
C VAL A 65 -3.52 -13.08 -10.87
N ILE A 66 -4.59 -12.27 -10.89
CA ILE A 66 -5.36 -11.91 -9.68
C ILE A 66 -5.90 -13.14 -8.95
N ASP A 67 -6.41 -14.15 -9.66
CA ASP A 67 -6.93 -15.37 -9.06
C ASP A 67 -5.85 -16.15 -8.29
N GLU A 68 -4.60 -16.10 -8.76
CA GLU A 68 -3.47 -16.66 -8.02
C GLU A 68 -3.19 -15.85 -6.75
N CYS A 69 -3.36 -14.54 -6.80
CA CYS A 69 -3.19 -13.69 -5.62
C CYS A 69 -4.23 -13.95 -4.54
N VAL A 70 -5.48 -14.24 -4.90
CA VAL A 70 -6.50 -14.67 -3.93
C VAL A 70 -6.09 -15.97 -3.26
N LYS A 71 -5.54 -16.92 -4.02
CA LYS A 71 -5.09 -18.21 -3.50
C LYS A 71 -3.90 -18.08 -2.56
N GLU A 72 -2.94 -17.21 -2.88
CA GLU A 72 -1.67 -17.11 -2.15
C GLU A 72 -1.72 -16.10 -1.00
N ALA A 73 -2.40 -14.96 -1.17
CA ALA A 73 -2.47 -13.89 -0.17
C ALA A 73 -3.85 -13.77 0.51
N GLY A 74 -4.84 -14.54 0.06
CA GLY A 74 -6.18 -14.57 0.63
C GLY A 74 -7.12 -13.48 0.08
N TYR A 75 -8.37 -13.52 0.53
CA TYR A 75 -9.42 -12.59 0.10
C TYR A 75 -9.17 -11.15 0.53
N LEU A 76 -8.46 -10.93 1.65
CA LEU A 76 -8.12 -9.59 2.13
C LEU A 76 -7.33 -8.78 1.09
N LEU A 77 -6.44 -9.43 0.32
CA LEU A 77 -5.71 -8.75 -0.75
C LEU A 77 -6.65 -8.31 -1.88
N LYS A 78 -7.61 -9.16 -2.25
CA LYS A 78 -8.61 -8.84 -3.27
C LYS A 78 -9.46 -7.65 -2.84
N ASP A 79 -9.96 -7.68 -1.61
CA ASP A 79 -10.78 -6.61 -1.05
C ASP A 79 -9.99 -5.29 -0.98
N SER A 80 -8.69 -5.38 -0.65
CA SER A 80 -7.77 -4.24 -0.68
C SER A 80 -7.61 -3.66 -2.08
N LEU A 81 -7.36 -4.50 -3.08
CA LEU A 81 -7.25 -4.07 -4.49
C LEU A 81 -8.54 -3.43 -4.99
N GLU A 82 -9.69 -4.03 -4.68
CA GLU A 82 -11.00 -3.48 -5.04
C GLU A 82 -11.27 -2.13 -4.36
N PHE A 83 -10.94 -2.02 -3.07
CA PHE A 83 -11.05 -0.77 -2.33
C PHE A 83 -10.19 0.34 -2.95
N ILE A 84 -8.90 0.09 -3.18
CA ILE A 84 -7.97 1.08 -3.75
C ILE A 84 -8.42 1.51 -5.15
N ARG A 85 -8.83 0.56 -6.00
CA ARG A 85 -9.35 0.86 -7.35
C ARG A 85 -10.62 1.69 -7.31
N LYS A 86 -11.55 1.36 -6.41
CA LYS A 86 -12.79 2.13 -6.20
C LYS A 86 -12.48 3.53 -5.71
N LEU A 87 -11.57 3.67 -4.74
CA LEU A 87 -11.18 4.95 -4.20
C LEU A 87 -10.54 5.83 -5.28
N LYS A 88 -9.64 5.26 -6.10
CA LYS A 88 -9.01 5.94 -7.25
C LYS A 88 -10.05 6.49 -8.23
N ALA A 89 -11.07 5.71 -8.56
CA ALA A 89 -12.14 6.15 -9.47
C ALA A 89 -12.92 7.35 -8.93
N GLN A 90 -12.98 7.52 -7.61
CA GLN A 90 -13.75 8.57 -6.94
C GLN A 90 -12.94 9.86 -6.67
N VAL A 91 -11.62 9.86 -6.94
CA VAL A 91 -10.75 11.00 -6.60
C VAL A 91 -11.16 12.31 -7.28
N LYS A 92 -11.82 12.23 -8.45
CA LYS A 92 -12.33 13.40 -9.19
C LYS A 92 -13.70 13.86 -8.74
N GLU A 93 -14.46 13.01 -8.06
CA GLU A 93 -15.87 13.23 -7.71
C GLU A 93 -16.04 13.65 -6.25
N ASP A 94 -15.17 13.15 -5.37
CA ASP A 94 -15.22 13.41 -3.93
C ASP A 94 -14.17 14.44 -3.50
N SER A 95 -14.35 15.03 -2.33
CA SER A 95 -13.34 15.92 -1.75
C SER A 95 -12.09 15.12 -1.37
N LEU A 96 -10.91 15.72 -1.60
CA LEU A 96 -9.64 15.12 -1.20
C LEU A 96 -9.63 14.72 0.28
N LEU A 97 -10.24 15.55 1.15
CA LEU A 97 -10.34 15.26 2.58
C LEU A 97 -11.13 13.97 2.86
N ASN A 98 -12.26 13.74 2.18
CA ASN A 98 -13.05 12.52 2.36
C ASN A 98 -12.30 11.28 1.85
N ILE A 99 -11.62 11.40 0.71
CA ILE A 99 -10.81 10.31 0.18
C ILE A 99 -9.71 9.93 1.16
N LEU A 100 -8.98 10.91 1.71
CA LEU A 100 -7.91 10.65 2.69
C LEU A 100 -8.46 10.06 3.99
N LYS A 101 -9.64 10.49 4.47
CA LYS A 101 -10.27 9.89 5.66
C LYS A 101 -10.60 8.41 5.42
N ARG A 102 -11.20 8.07 4.28
CA ARG A 102 -11.52 6.69 3.93
C ARG A 102 -10.27 5.84 3.76
N LEU A 103 -9.21 6.40 3.18
CA LEU A 103 -7.91 5.73 3.09
C LEU A 103 -7.36 5.44 4.49
N ILE A 104 -7.40 6.42 5.41
CA ILE A 104 -6.99 6.21 6.81
C ILE A 104 -7.85 5.15 7.50
N GLU A 105 -9.18 5.21 7.36
CA GLU A 105 -10.08 4.20 7.94
C GLU A 105 -9.79 2.79 7.41
N PHE A 106 -9.49 2.68 6.12
CA PHE A 106 -9.03 1.44 5.53
C PHE A 106 -7.69 1.02 6.13
N GLU A 107 -6.66 1.88 6.08
CA GLU A 107 -5.34 1.56 6.63
C GLU A 107 -5.39 1.20 8.12
N GLU A 108 -6.26 1.82 8.93
CA GLU A 108 -6.41 1.55 10.36
C GLU A 108 -7.29 0.32 10.68
N GLY A 109 -8.40 0.15 9.95
CA GLY A 109 -9.31 -0.99 10.14
C GLY A 109 -8.75 -2.28 9.55
N VAL A 110 -7.97 -2.16 8.49
CA VAL A 110 -7.25 -3.27 7.85
C VAL A 110 -5.92 -3.50 8.57
N SER A 111 -5.27 -2.47 9.14
CA SER A 111 -4.03 -2.54 9.95
C SER A 111 -3.96 -3.67 10.97
N GLU A 112 -5.02 -3.94 11.74
CA GLU A 112 -4.96 -4.99 12.77
C GLU A 112 -4.82 -6.41 12.17
N GLU A 113 -5.36 -6.67 10.98
CA GLU A 113 -5.18 -7.98 10.33
C GLU A 113 -4.13 -7.96 9.22
N TYR A 114 -3.94 -6.83 8.54
CA TYR A 114 -3.14 -6.68 7.31
C TYR A 114 -1.69 -6.31 7.59
N LEU A 115 -1.38 -5.37 8.49
CA LEU A 115 0.03 -5.12 8.86
C LEU A 115 0.63 -6.34 9.57
N ILE A 116 -0.19 -7.01 10.39
CA ILE A 116 0.18 -8.20 11.14
C ILE A 116 0.34 -9.42 10.21
N LYS A 117 -0.67 -9.74 9.36
CA LYS A 117 -0.59 -10.92 8.47
C LYS A 117 0.23 -10.69 7.20
N ILE A 118 0.31 -9.46 6.66
CA ILE A 118 0.94 -9.25 5.34
C ILE A 118 2.40 -8.84 5.41
N HIS A 119 2.72 -7.82 6.21
CA HIS A 119 4.07 -7.25 6.19
C HIS A 119 4.95 -7.70 7.36
N GLY A 120 4.37 -7.91 8.56
CA GLY A 120 5.13 -7.97 9.81
C GLY A 120 5.31 -9.34 10.45
N GLU A 121 4.25 -10.12 10.68
CA GLU A 121 4.34 -11.35 11.49
C GLU A 121 4.42 -12.61 10.67
N ALA A 122 3.63 -12.73 9.59
CA ALA A 122 3.72 -13.91 8.73
C ALA A 122 5.10 -13.98 8.04
N SER A 123 5.66 -12.85 7.60
CA SER A 123 7.01 -12.78 7.01
C SER A 123 8.12 -13.19 7.99
N LYS A 124 7.98 -12.89 9.29
CA LYS A 124 8.93 -13.33 10.33
C LYS A 124 9.00 -14.84 10.48
N PHE A 125 7.87 -15.54 10.30
CA PHE A 125 7.80 -17.00 10.42
C PHE A 125 8.00 -17.74 9.10
N MET A 126 7.77 -17.08 7.95
CA MET A 126 7.76 -17.75 6.65
C MET A 126 8.98 -17.46 5.76
N GLU A 127 9.65 -16.31 5.91
CA GLU A 127 10.82 -15.97 5.09
C GLU A 127 12.12 -16.36 5.80
N ASP A 128 12.99 -17.13 5.18
CA ASP A 128 14.23 -17.59 5.84
C ASP A 128 15.40 -16.61 5.64
N ASP A 129 15.37 -15.79 4.59
CA ASP A 129 16.43 -14.82 4.31
C ASP A 129 16.38 -13.64 5.32
N PRO A 130 17.43 -13.45 6.14
CA PRO A 130 17.45 -12.41 7.15
C PRO A 130 17.45 -10.99 6.57
N ILE A 131 17.99 -10.79 5.36
CA ILE A 131 17.98 -9.50 4.68
C ILE A 131 16.59 -9.18 4.18
N VAL A 132 15.91 -10.15 3.55
CA VAL A 132 14.52 -9.98 3.10
C VAL A 132 13.60 -9.71 4.29
N LYS A 133 13.73 -10.47 5.39
CA LYS A 133 13.03 -10.19 6.65
C LYS A 133 13.23 -8.76 7.14
N LYS A 134 14.49 -8.28 7.14
CA LYS A 134 14.81 -6.92 7.59
C LYS A 134 14.17 -5.86 6.69
N ILE A 135 14.19 -6.06 5.38
CA ILE A 135 13.56 -5.17 4.40
C ILE A 135 12.04 -5.12 4.59
N LEU A 136 11.38 -6.27 4.74
CA LEU A 136 9.93 -6.34 4.98
C LEU A 136 9.53 -5.62 6.29
N ASN A 137 10.37 -5.70 7.33
CA ASN A 137 10.16 -4.93 8.55
C ASN A 137 10.32 -3.41 8.33
N TYR A 138 11.17 -2.96 7.40
CA TYR A 138 11.24 -1.55 7.05
C TYR A 138 9.98 -1.09 6.32
N ILE A 139 9.50 -1.89 5.36
CA ILE A 139 8.24 -1.65 4.66
C ILE A 139 7.09 -1.50 5.66
N ALA A 140 6.93 -2.46 6.59
CA ALA A 140 5.87 -2.40 7.61
C ALA A 140 5.90 -1.11 8.46
N LYS A 141 7.09 -0.66 8.85
CA LYS A 141 7.26 0.59 9.62
C LYS A 141 6.97 1.84 8.80
N ASP A 142 7.24 1.79 7.50
CA ASP A 142 6.94 2.87 6.58
C ASP A 142 5.41 3.00 6.44
N GLU A 143 4.65 1.90 6.33
CA GLU A 143 3.17 1.90 6.31
C GLU A 143 2.57 2.54 7.58
N GLU A 144 3.06 2.19 8.78
CA GLU A 144 2.63 2.83 10.04
C GLU A 144 2.88 4.36 10.05
N ARG A 145 3.95 4.80 9.39
CA ARG A 145 4.29 6.22 9.26
C ARG A 145 3.37 6.91 8.27
N TYR A 146 2.92 6.25 7.21
CA TYR A 146 1.99 6.83 6.23
C TYR A 146 0.68 7.22 6.89
N VAL A 147 0.11 6.38 7.76
CA VAL A 147 -1.13 6.72 8.49
C VAL A 147 -0.99 8.04 9.27
N LYS A 148 0.16 8.26 9.93
CA LYS A 148 0.44 9.51 10.67
C LYS A 148 0.56 10.73 9.75
N LEU A 149 1.18 10.54 8.58
CA LEU A 149 1.31 11.57 7.55
C LEU A 149 -0.04 11.92 6.92
N LEU A 150 -0.85 10.92 6.56
CA LEU A 150 -2.21 11.10 6.04
C LEU A 150 -3.10 11.83 7.05
N LYS A 151 -3.04 11.47 8.34
CA LYS A 151 -3.73 12.22 9.40
C LYS A 151 -3.29 13.68 9.47
N SER A 152 -2.01 13.96 9.25
CA SER A 152 -1.50 15.32 9.20
C SER A 152 -2.01 16.08 7.98
N ALA A 153 -2.06 15.44 6.81
CA ALA A 153 -2.70 15.99 5.61
C ALA A 153 -4.18 16.33 5.84
N CYS A 154 -4.95 15.44 6.46
CA CYS A 154 -6.35 15.69 6.83
C CYS A 154 -6.51 16.89 7.76
N ARG A 155 -5.59 17.09 8.72
CA ARG A 155 -5.61 18.28 9.61
C ARG A 155 -5.34 19.57 8.85
N ILE A 156 -4.45 19.55 7.85
CA ILE A 156 -4.16 20.72 7.02
C ILE A 156 -5.38 21.08 6.17
N LEU A 157 -5.98 20.09 5.50
CA LEU A 157 -7.17 20.31 4.67
C LEU A 157 -8.37 20.77 5.49
N SER A 158 -8.60 20.18 6.67
CA SER A 158 -9.71 20.57 7.56
C SER A 158 -9.61 21.99 8.11
N LYS A 159 -8.41 22.58 8.18
CA LYS A 159 -8.23 23.97 8.64
C LYS A 159 -8.49 25.01 7.55
N LYS A 160 -8.55 24.57 6.28
CA LYS A 160 -8.76 25.42 5.10
C LYS A 160 -10.17 25.27 4.49
N ALA A 161 -10.94 24.29 4.96
CA ALA A 161 -12.35 24.10 4.63
C ALA A 161 -13.22 24.99 5.52
#